data_AF-A0A1C0YEH9-F1
#
_entry.id   AF-A0A1C0YEH9-F1
#
_cell.length_a   1.000
_cell.length_b   1.000
_cell.length_c   1.000
_cell.angle_alpha   90.00
_cell.angle_beta   90.00
_cell.angle_gamma   90.00
#
_symmetry.space_group_name_H-M   'P 1'
#
loop_
_entity.id
_entity.type
_entity.pdbx_description
1 polymer ?
#
loop_
_entity_poly.entity_id
_entity_poly.type
_entity_poly.pdbx_seq_one_letter_code
_entity_poly.pdbx_strand_id
1 'polypeptide(L)'
;MATNTSFDGFTLWKNLYDQTENAWRDVIQQTLEQKSFAEGLGQVQSQYLQVQSLVDNLTESYLKQMNMPSREDLSNVASLIINVDTKVDNLEDQLDQLATGGNAEAVDAVKNEVDALKRTVTKLDKKLDTVISLLNTTIEKQNEAILKVEASATNEKLAQVEPQKQPEQPKKAPTQAPNNK
;
A
#
# COMPACT_ATOMS: atom_id res chain seq x y z
N MET A 1 12.11 -99.46 42.71
CA MET A 1 10.77 -99.01 42.30
C MET A 1 10.80 -97.50 42.26
N ALA A 2 11.10 -96.94 41.09
CA ALA A 2 11.05 -95.50 40.86
C ALA A 2 9.62 -95.14 40.44
N THR A 3 8.87 -94.50 41.32
CA THR A 3 7.54 -93.96 40.97
C THR A 3 7.27 -92.67 41.75
N ASN A 4 7.49 -91.55 41.05
CA ASN A 4 6.62 -90.37 41.03
C ASN A 4 6.53 -89.45 42.27
N THR A 5 7.66 -88.91 42.75
CA THR A 5 7.65 -87.66 43.54
C THR A 5 7.33 -86.42 42.69
N SER A 6 7.40 -86.55 41.36
CA SER A 6 7.11 -85.49 40.39
C SER A 6 5.63 -85.08 40.33
N PHE A 7 4.74 -85.89 40.92
CA PHE A 7 3.29 -85.68 40.81
C PHE A 7 2.69 -84.83 41.94
N ASP A 8 3.43 -84.55 43.02
CA ASP A 8 2.87 -83.84 44.18
C ASP A 8 3.10 -82.31 44.10
N GLY A 9 4.34 -81.86 43.86
CA GLY A 9 4.66 -80.43 43.78
C GLY A 9 3.99 -79.69 42.61
N PHE A 10 3.91 -80.33 41.43
CA PHE A 10 3.21 -79.75 40.28
C PHE A 10 1.70 -79.70 40.50
N THR A 11 1.12 -80.71 41.17
CA THR A 11 -0.30 -80.74 41.50
C THR A 11 -0.66 -79.71 42.58
N LEU A 12 0.22 -79.49 43.56
CA LEU A 12 0.06 -78.42 44.56
C LEU A 12 0.16 -77.03 43.92
N TRP A 13 1.16 -76.77 43.08
CA TRP A 13 1.26 -75.50 42.34
C TRP A 13 0.08 -75.30 41.40
N LYS A 14 -0.36 -76.36 40.71
CA LYS A 14 -1.54 -76.32 39.85
C LYS A 14 -2.80 -76.02 40.65
N ASN A 15 -3.02 -76.64 41.80
CA ASN A 15 -4.16 -76.33 42.66
C ASN A 15 -4.09 -74.89 43.19
N LEU A 16 -2.90 -74.40 43.55
CA LEU A 16 -2.72 -73.02 44.00
C LEU A 16 -2.97 -72.01 42.87
N TYR A 17 -2.49 -72.32 41.66
CA TYR A 17 -2.73 -71.54 40.44
C TYR A 17 -4.21 -71.58 40.07
N ASP A 18 -4.86 -72.74 40.03
CA ASP A 18 -6.27 -72.89 39.70
C ASP A 18 -7.14 -72.16 40.74
N GLN A 19 -6.78 -72.21 42.03
CA GLN A 19 -7.49 -71.47 43.10
C GLN A 19 -7.28 -69.95 42.97
N THR A 20 -6.06 -69.53 42.68
CA THR A 20 -5.72 -68.12 42.47
C THR A 20 -6.42 -67.61 41.21
N GLU A 21 -6.38 -68.37 40.12
CA GLU A 21 -7.02 -68.06 38.84
C GLU A 21 -8.53 -67.96 38.98
N ASN A 22 -9.19 -68.84 39.74
CA ASN A 22 -10.62 -68.71 40.01
C ASN A 22 -10.92 -67.46 40.84
N ALA A 23 -10.14 -67.19 41.90
CA ALA A 23 -10.30 -65.97 42.69
C ALA A 23 -10.08 -64.70 41.84
N TRP A 24 -9.08 -64.69 40.96
CA TRP A 24 -8.84 -63.58 40.03
C TRP A 24 -9.92 -63.50 38.96
N ARG A 25 -10.42 -64.61 38.44
CA ARG A 25 -11.54 -64.62 37.48
C ARG A 25 -12.79 -64.01 38.08
N ASP A 26 -13.16 -64.42 39.30
CA ASP A 26 -14.34 -63.89 39.98
C ASP A 26 -14.18 -62.39 40.29
N VAL A 27 -13.01 -61.98 40.79
CA VAL A 27 -12.72 -60.56 41.06
C VAL A 27 -12.68 -59.73 39.78
N ILE A 28 -12.04 -60.22 38.72
CA ILE A 28 -11.96 -59.53 37.43
C ILE A 28 -13.35 -59.42 36.80
N GLN A 29 -14.14 -60.49 36.85
CA GLN A 29 -15.50 -60.49 36.31
C GLN A 29 -16.40 -59.52 37.08
N GLN A 30 -16.36 -59.55 38.42
CA GLN A 30 -17.09 -58.60 39.25
C GLN A 30 -16.62 -57.15 39.04
N THR A 31 -15.32 -56.94 38.87
CA THR A 31 -14.74 -55.60 38.65
C THR A 31 -15.11 -55.05 37.28
N LEU A 32 -15.06 -55.87 36.21
CA LEU A 32 -15.41 -55.48 34.85
C LEU A 32 -16.91 -55.24 34.66
N GLU A 33 -17.74 -55.98 35.40
CA GLU A 33 -19.20 -55.78 35.41
C GLU A 33 -19.61 -54.51 36.19
N GLN A 34 -18.75 -54.02 37.08
CA GLN A 34 -19.02 -52.83 37.88
C GLN A 34 -18.66 -51.54 37.12
N LYS A 35 -19.62 -50.62 37.01
CA LYS A 35 -19.42 -49.30 36.39
C LYS A 35 -18.28 -48.48 37.01
N SER A 36 -17.95 -48.73 38.28
CA SER A 36 -16.86 -48.04 38.99
C SER A 36 -15.47 -48.37 38.45
N PHE A 37 -15.30 -49.46 37.68
CA PHE A 37 -14.02 -49.74 37.03
C PHE A 37 -13.73 -48.73 35.91
N ALA A 38 -14.72 -48.44 35.07
CA ALA A 38 -14.59 -47.40 34.05
C ALA A 38 -14.40 -46.00 34.66
N GLU A 39 -15.12 -45.69 35.74
CA GLU A 39 -14.93 -44.44 36.49
C GLU A 39 -13.54 -44.38 37.16
N GLY A 40 -13.06 -45.48 37.72
CA GLY A 40 -11.72 -45.59 38.32
C GLY A 40 -10.60 -45.43 37.28
N LEU A 41 -10.76 -46.00 36.08
CA LEU A 41 -9.82 -45.78 34.98
C LEU A 41 -9.80 -44.31 34.53
N GLY A 42 -10.97 -43.67 34.44
CA GLY A 42 -11.05 -42.23 34.15
C GLY A 42 -10.39 -41.38 35.23
N GLN A 43 -10.55 -41.75 36.50
CA GLN A 43 -9.91 -41.07 37.61
C GLN A 43 -8.38 -41.26 37.61
N VAL A 44 -7.88 -42.47 37.38
CA VAL A 44 -6.44 -42.75 37.26
C VAL A 44 -5.83 -41.99 36.08
N GLN A 45 -6.52 -41.96 34.93
CA GLN A 45 -6.09 -41.17 33.79
C GLN A 45 -6.07 -39.67 34.12
N SER A 46 -7.08 -39.16 34.83
CA SER A 46 -7.11 -37.76 35.25
C SER A 46 -5.96 -37.42 36.20
N GLN A 47 -5.60 -38.34 37.11
CA GLN A 47 -4.47 -38.18 38.02
C GLN A 47 -3.14 -38.20 37.26
N TYR A 48 -3.00 -39.07 36.26
CA TYR A 48 -1.82 -39.11 35.41
C TYR A 48 -1.61 -37.76 34.68
N LEU A 49 -2.68 -37.20 34.09
CA LEU A 49 -2.62 -35.90 33.44
C LEU A 49 -2.29 -34.77 34.42
N GLN A 50 -2.81 -34.82 35.66
CA GLN A 50 -2.46 -33.85 36.70
C GLN A 50 -0.99 -33.95 37.11
N VAL A 51 -0.44 -35.16 37.25
CA VAL A 51 0.98 -35.37 37.54
C VAL A 51 1.84 -34.84 36.40
N GLN A 52 1.46 -35.12 35.15
CA GLN A 52 2.16 -34.61 33.98
C GLN A 52 2.16 -33.07 33.97
N SER A 53 0.99 -32.45 34.18
CA SER A 53 0.88 -30.99 34.26
C SER A 53 1.73 -30.41 35.40
N LEU A 54 1.76 -31.06 36.56
CA LEU A 54 2.59 -30.62 37.68
C LEU A 54 4.08 -30.70 37.35
N VAL A 55 4.51 -31.79 36.70
CA VAL A 55 5.90 -31.95 36.23
C VAL A 55 6.27 -30.87 35.20
N ASP A 56 5.37 -30.56 34.27
CA ASP A 56 5.58 -29.50 33.28
C ASP A 56 5.74 -28.14 33.95
N ASN A 57 4.86 -27.79 34.90
CA ASN A 57 4.93 -26.55 35.67
C ASN A 57 6.20 -26.46 36.53
N LEU A 58 6.61 -27.57 37.15
CA LEU A 58 7.82 -27.62 37.97
C LEU A 58 9.07 -27.42 37.10
N THR A 59 9.10 -28.08 35.94
CA THR A 59 10.17 -27.96 34.94
C THR A 59 10.23 -26.54 34.40
N GLU A 60 9.09 -25.93 34.11
CA GLU A 60 8.99 -24.54 33.66
C GLU A 60 9.51 -23.56 34.73
N SER A 61 9.10 -23.71 35.99
CA SER A 61 9.57 -22.88 37.09
C SER A 61 11.08 -23.03 37.32
N TYR A 62 11.61 -24.25 37.18
CA TYR A 62 13.04 -24.52 37.29
C TYR A 62 13.84 -23.90 36.13
N LEU A 63 13.32 -24.01 34.90
CA LEU A 63 13.91 -23.39 33.72
C LEU A 63 13.91 -21.85 33.83
N LYS A 64 12.81 -21.27 34.30
CA LYS A 64 12.70 -19.83 34.59
C LYS A 64 13.73 -19.37 35.61
N GLN A 65 14.01 -20.18 36.64
CA GLN A 65 15.05 -19.90 37.62
C GLN A 65 16.47 -19.92 37.05
N MET A 66 16.70 -20.69 35.97
CA MET A 66 17.95 -20.66 35.21
C MET A 66 17.96 -19.62 34.07
N ASN A 67 17.01 -18.67 34.06
CA ASN A 67 16.80 -17.71 32.97
C ASN A 67 16.59 -18.37 31.58
N MET A 68 16.19 -19.64 31.53
CA MET A 68 15.81 -20.28 30.28
C MET A 68 14.32 -19.99 30.01
N PRO A 69 13.99 -19.43 28.84
CA PRO A 69 12.60 -19.18 28.47
C PRO A 69 11.82 -20.49 28.39
N SER A 70 10.55 -20.43 28.79
CA SER A 70 9.66 -21.59 28.68
C SER A 70 9.34 -21.91 27.22
N ARG A 71 8.84 -23.13 26.97
CA ARG A 71 8.40 -23.54 25.62
C ARG A 71 7.23 -22.69 25.12
N GLU A 72 6.39 -22.22 26.04
CA GLU A 72 5.26 -21.33 25.77
C GLU A 72 5.74 -19.93 25.38
N ASP A 73 6.72 -19.37 26.09
CA ASP A 73 7.31 -18.07 25.74
C ASP A 73 7.94 -18.10 24.35
N LEU A 74 8.61 -19.19 23.99
CA LEU A 74 9.16 -19.40 22.64
C LEU A 74 8.06 -19.45 21.56
N SER A 75 6.92 -20.09 21.85
CA SER A 75 5.77 -20.15 20.95
C SER A 75 5.15 -18.77 20.72
N ASN A 76 5.02 -17.98 21.79
CA ASN A 76 4.48 -16.63 21.72
C ASN A 76 5.40 -15.69 20.92
N VAL A 77 6.71 -15.76 21.15
CA VAL A 77 7.68 -14.99 20.37
C VAL A 77 7.68 -15.43 18.90
N ALA A 78 7.65 -16.72 18.61
CA ALA A 78 7.56 -17.23 17.25
C ALA A 78 6.31 -16.72 16.52
N SER A 79 5.15 -16.72 17.20
CA SER A 79 3.90 -16.19 16.67
C SER A 79 3.98 -14.69 16.40
N LEU A 80 4.62 -13.93 17.30
CA LEU A 80 4.83 -12.50 17.12
C LEU A 80 5.72 -12.21 15.91
N ILE A 81 6.80 -12.99 15.73
CA ILE A 81 7.71 -12.88 14.59
C ILE A 81 6.97 -13.16 13.28
N ILE A 82 6.16 -14.22 13.21
CA ILE A 82 5.36 -14.55 12.01
C ILE A 82 4.40 -13.41 11.65
N ASN A 83 3.76 -12.79 12.64
CA ASN A 83 2.87 -11.65 12.40
C ASN A 83 3.63 -10.41 11.92
N VAL A 84 4.84 -10.19 12.44
CA VAL A 84 5.71 -9.11 11.94
C VAL A 84 6.11 -9.39 10.50
N ASP A 85 6.54 -10.61 10.18
CA ASP A 85 6.90 -11.05 8.83
C ASP A 85 5.75 -10.82 7.84
N THR A 86 4.55 -11.28 8.19
CA THR A 86 3.33 -11.06 7.39
C THR A 86 3.01 -9.58 7.19
N LYS A 87 3.23 -8.74 8.22
CA LYS A 87 3.01 -7.29 8.11
C LYS A 87 4.09 -6.62 7.26
N VAL A 88 5.33 -7.09 7.33
CA VAL A 88 6.43 -6.60 6.50
C VAL A 88 6.18 -6.96 5.04
N ASP A 89 5.80 -8.20 4.74
CA ASP A 89 5.38 -8.61 3.39
C ASP A 89 4.25 -7.72 2.85
N ASN A 90 3.24 -7.44 3.68
CA ASN A 90 2.13 -6.56 3.27
C ASN A 90 2.61 -5.13 2.98
N LEU A 91 3.57 -4.62 3.76
CA LEU A 91 4.16 -3.31 3.52
C LEU A 91 5.02 -3.30 2.27
N GLU A 92 5.76 -4.38 1.99
CA GLU A 92 6.50 -4.55 0.74
C GLU A 92 5.54 -4.56 -0.46
N ASP A 93 4.46 -5.34 -0.40
CA ASP A 93 3.43 -5.36 -1.44
C ASP A 93 2.79 -3.99 -1.67
N GLN A 94 2.50 -3.24 -0.60
CA GLN A 94 1.96 -1.88 -0.69
C GLN A 94 2.99 -0.90 -1.25
N LEU A 95 4.26 -1.04 -0.88
CA LEU A 95 5.34 -0.22 -1.38
C LEU A 95 5.60 -0.48 -2.86
N ASP A 96 5.60 -1.75 -3.28
CA ASP A 96 5.71 -2.15 -4.68
C ASP A 96 4.50 -1.68 -5.48
N GLN A 97 3.29 -1.74 -4.94
CA GLN A 97 2.13 -1.13 -5.58
C GLN A 97 2.31 0.38 -5.75
N LEU A 98 2.79 1.09 -4.73
CA LEU A 98 3.03 2.53 -4.80
C LEU A 98 4.15 2.89 -5.80
N ALA A 99 5.21 2.09 -5.83
CA ALA A 99 6.38 2.30 -6.69
C ALA A 99 6.12 1.93 -8.15
N THR A 100 5.31 0.89 -8.41
CA THR A 100 5.22 0.26 -9.72
C THR A 100 3.88 0.44 -10.44
N GLY A 101 2.77 0.77 -9.76
CA GLY A 101 1.46 0.70 -10.41
C GLY A 101 0.35 1.63 -9.90
N GLY A 102 0.20 1.82 -8.60
CA GLY A 102 -0.93 2.55 -8.01
C GLY A 102 -1.00 4.02 -8.42
N ASN A 103 0.16 4.64 -8.68
CA ASN A 103 0.25 5.99 -9.23
C ASN A 103 0.69 6.00 -10.71
N ALA A 104 1.23 4.92 -11.26
CA ALA A 104 1.77 4.93 -12.62
C ALA A 104 0.65 5.12 -13.66
N GLU A 105 -0.47 4.39 -13.53
CA GLU A 105 -1.62 4.55 -14.45
C GLU A 105 -2.30 5.91 -14.29
N ALA A 106 -2.44 6.39 -13.04
CA ALA A 106 -3.00 7.72 -12.76
C ALA A 106 -2.09 8.84 -13.29
N VAL A 107 -0.77 8.71 -13.15
CA VAL A 107 0.23 9.67 -13.65
C VAL A 107 0.26 9.65 -15.18
N ASP A 108 0.17 8.49 -15.81
CA ASP A 108 0.12 8.38 -17.28
C ASP A 108 -1.19 8.95 -17.86
N ALA A 109 -2.32 8.72 -17.20
CA ALA A 109 -3.60 9.35 -17.55
C ALA A 109 -3.52 10.88 -17.44
N VAL A 110 -3.02 11.40 -16.32
CA VAL A 110 -2.81 12.83 -16.11
C VAL A 110 -1.83 13.42 -17.13
N LYS A 111 -0.74 12.71 -17.44
CA LYS A 111 0.24 13.14 -18.44
C LYS A 111 -0.38 13.27 -19.83
N ASN A 112 -1.21 12.31 -20.23
CA ASN A 112 -1.93 12.36 -21.51
C ASN A 112 -2.93 13.53 -21.57
N GLU A 113 -3.65 13.79 -20.47
CA GLU A 113 -4.55 14.94 -20.37
C GLU A 113 -3.78 16.28 -20.44
N VAL A 114 -2.64 16.37 -19.77
CA VAL A 114 -1.75 17.54 -19.81
C VAL A 114 -1.22 17.77 -21.23
N ASP A 115 -0.84 16.72 -21.95
CA ASP A 115 -0.40 16.83 -23.35
C ASP A 115 -1.54 17.28 -24.27
N ALA A 116 -2.76 16.78 -24.06
CA ALA A 116 -3.95 17.21 -24.80
C ALA A 116 -4.28 18.69 -24.52
N LEU A 117 -4.18 19.10 -23.25
CA LEU A 117 -4.38 20.49 -22.83
C LEU A 117 -3.32 21.40 -23.46
N LYS A 118 -2.04 21.00 -23.42
CA LYS A 118 -0.93 21.73 -24.05
C LYS A 118 -1.16 21.96 -25.54
N ARG A 119 -1.59 20.93 -26.28
CA ARG A 119 -1.94 21.06 -27.70
C ARG A 119 -3.08 22.05 -27.93
N THR A 120 -4.08 22.03 -27.05
CA THR A 120 -5.25 22.92 -27.15
C THR A 120 -4.84 24.37 -26.89
N VAL A 121 -4.02 24.62 -25.87
CA VAL A 121 -3.45 25.94 -25.56
C VAL A 121 -2.63 26.47 -26.73
N THR A 122 -1.74 25.67 -27.34
CA THR A 122 -0.97 26.10 -28.52
C THR A 122 -1.85 26.41 -29.73
N LYS A 123 -2.99 25.73 -29.91
CA LYS A 123 -3.95 26.06 -30.98
C LYS A 123 -4.67 27.38 -30.70
N LEU A 124 -5.04 27.63 -29.44
CA LEU A 124 -5.65 28.89 -29.01
C LEU A 124 -4.69 30.07 -29.23
N ASP A 125 -3.43 29.90 -28.86
CA ASP A 125 -2.36 30.88 -29.05
C ASP A 125 -2.25 31.33 -30.53
N LYS A 126 -2.15 30.36 -31.46
CA LYS A 126 -2.13 30.65 -32.90
C LYS A 126 -3.40 31.35 -33.42
N LYS A 127 -4.57 31.00 -32.86
CA LYS A 127 -5.83 31.66 -33.22
C LYS A 127 -5.84 33.11 -32.74
N LEU A 128 -5.32 33.38 -31.55
CA LEU A 128 -5.19 34.74 -31.03
C LEU A 128 -4.25 35.57 -31.90
N ASP A 129 -3.10 35.04 -32.31
CA ASP A 129 -2.19 35.72 -33.26
C ASP A 129 -2.89 36.06 -34.58
N THR A 130 -3.70 35.12 -35.08
CA THR A 130 -4.47 35.35 -36.31
C THR A 130 -5.47 36.48 -36.11
N VAL A 131 -6.21 36.50 -35.00
CA VAL A 131 -7.15 37.59 -34.67
C VAL A 131 -6.42 38.92 -34.55
N ILE A 132 -5.27 38.96 -33.87
CA ILE A 132 -4.45 40.17 -33.74
C ILE A 132 -4.01 40.66 -35.13
N SER A 133 -3.57 39.78 -36.03
CA SER A 133 -3.14 40.18 -37.37
C SER A 133 -4.30 40.72 -38.23
N LEU A 134 -5.49 40.11 -38.14
CA LEU A 134 -6.68 40.57 -38.84
C LEU A 134 -7.15 41.93 -38.32
N LEU A 135 -7.11 42.13 -37.00
CA LEU A 135 -7.43 43.42 -36.38
C LEU A 135 -6.46 44.52 -36.82
N ASN A 136 -5.14 44.26 -36.78
CA ASN A 136 -4.15 45.23 -37.27
C ASN A 136 -4.35 45.56 -38.76
N THR A 137 -4.56 44.55 -39.60
CA THR A 137 -4.84 44.75 -41.03
C THR A 137 -6.11 45.58 -41.26
N THR A 138 -7.12 45.40 -40.40
CA THR A 138 -8.38 46.15 -40.48
C THR A 138 -8.17 47.60 -40.05
N ILE A 139 -7.39 47.83 -38.98
CA ILE A 139 -7.01 49.16 -38.51
C ILE A 139 -6.19 49.90 -39.57
N GLU A 140 -5.22 49.25 -40.21
CA GLU A 140 -4.42 49.84 -41.29
C GLU A 140 -5.31 50.23 -42.48
N LYS A 141 -6.21 49.34 -42.92
CA LYS A 141 -7.16 49.64 -44.00
C LYS A 141 -8.12 50.79 -43.64
N GLN A 142 -8.55 50.88 -42.38
CA GLN A 142 -9.36 52.01 -41.92
C GLN A 142 -8.56 53.32 -41.90
N ASN A 143 -7.31 53.30 -41.45
CA ASN A 143 -6.44 54.48 -41.49
C ASN A 143 -6.16 54.94 -42.93
N GLU A 144 -5.91 54.02 -43.87
CA GLU A 144 -5.77 54.35 -45.28
C GLU A 144 -7.06 54.91 -45.90
N ALA A 145 -8.23 54.41 -45.48
CA ALA A 145 -9.51 54.94 -45.91
C ALA A 145 -9.76 56.34 -45.34
N ILE A 146 -9.40 56.60 -44.09
CA ILE A 146 -9.49 57.93 -43.46
C ILE A 146 -8.56 58.93 -44.18
N LEU A 147 -7.32 58.53 -44.48
CA LEU A 147 -6.35 59.37 -45.23
C LEU A 147 -6.83 59.69 -46.65
N LYS A 148 -7.52 58.77 -47.33
CA LYS A 148 -8.10 59.00 -48.67
C LYS A 148 -9.33 59.92 -48.62
N VAL A 149 -10.12 59.87 -47.56
CA VAL A 149 -11.26 60.79 -47.34
C VAL A 149 -10.76 62.21 -47.05
N GLU A 150 -9.69 62.37 -46.27
CA GLU A 150 -9.07 63.69 -46.01
C GLU A 150 -8.37 64.29 -47.25
N ALA A 151 -7.72 63.46 -48.09
CA ALA A 151 -7.12 63.91 -49.34
C ALA A 151 -8.16 64.39 -50.38
N SER A 152 -9.37 63.80 -50.35
CA SER A 152 -10.47 64.17 -51.24
C SER A 152 -11.14 65.50 -50.83
N ALA A 153 -11.15 65.82 -49.53
CA ALA A 153 -11.69 67.07 -48.99
C ALA A 153 -10.80 68.30 -49.26
N THR A 154 -9.52 68.10 -49.63
CA THR A 154 -8.56 69.19 -49.86
C THR A 154 -8.62 69.75 -51.29
N ASN A 155 -9.21 69.02 -52.24
CA ASN A 155 -9.19 69.38 -53.66
C ASN A 155 -10.27 70.37 -54.13
N GLU A 156 -11.14 70.87 -53.25
CA GLU A 156 -12.25 71.76 -53.67
C GLU A 156 -11.98 73.27 -53.45
N LYS A 157 -10.84 73.69 -52.88
CA LYS A 157 -10.67 75.09 -52.42
C LYS A 157 -9.57 75.96 -53.04
N LEU A 158 -8.90 75.57 -54.13
CA LEU A 158 -7.76 76.35 -54.66
C LEU A 158 -7.71 76.54 -56.19
N ALA A 159 -8.85 76.79 -56.85
CA ALA A 159 -8.88 77.29 -58.22
C ALA A 159 -9.61 78.64 -58.32
N GLN A 160 -8.94 79.74 -57.93
CA GLN A 160 -9.21 81.09 -58.44
C GLN A 160 -8.00 82.03 -58.26
N VAL A 161 -7.20 82.12 -59.34
CA VAL A 161 -6.52 83.26 -60.01
C VAL A 161 -5.89 84.44 -59.20
N GLU A 162 -4.57 84.62 -59.45
CA GLU A 162 -3.58 85.75 -59.39
C GLU A 162 -4.02 87.25 -59.46
N PRO A 163 -3.14 88.31 -59.31
CA PRO A 163 -1.65 88.39 -59.15
C PRO A 163 -1.03 89.49 -58.19
N GLN A 164 0.31 89.41 -58.00
CA GLN A 164 1.35 90.46 -57.71
C GLN A 164 1.43 91.26 -56.37
N LYS A 165 2.54 91.07 -55.59
CA LYS A 165 3.73 91.99 -55.42
C LYS A 165 4.63 91.61 -54.21
N GLN A 166 5.95 91.60 -54.44
CA GLN A 166 7.06 91.63 -53.44
C GLN A 166 7.17 93.04 -52.77
N PRO A 167 8.01 93.30 -51.73
CA PRO A 167 9.17 92.54 -51.18
C PRO A 167 9.10 92.38 -49.62
N GLU A 168 9.89 91.60 -48.89
CA GLU A 168 11.31 91.78 -48.50
C GLU A 168 11.73 90.59 -47.59
N GLN A 169 12.97 90.12 -47.71
CA GLN A 169 13.71 89.33 -46.70
C GLN A 169 14.22 90.28 -45.58
N PRO A 170 14.85 89.87 -44.44
CA PRO A 170 15.51 88.58 -44.19
C PRO A 170 15.54 88.03 -42.74
N LYS A 171 16.23 86.88 -42.62
CA LYS A 171 17.25 86.50 -41.60
C LYS A 171 16.90 85.47 -40.50
N LYS A 172 17.76 84.43 -40.56
CA LYS A 172 18.44 83.66 -39.50
C LYS A 172 17.82 82.35 -39.01
N ALA A 173 18.40 81.26 -39.52
CA ALA A 173 18.80 80.08 -38.73
C ALA A 173 19.91 80.48 -37.71
N PRO A 174 20.42 79.61 -36.80
CA PRO A 174 20.19 78.16 -36.65
C PRO A 174 20.09 77.68 -35.18
N THR A 175 20.17 76.35 -34.99
CA THR A 175 20.78 75.67 -33.82
C THR A 175 19.80 75.47 -32.62
N GLN A 176 19.64 74.32 -31.95
CA GLN A 176 20.56 73.26 -31.51
C GLN A 176 19.80 71.95 -31.22
N ALA A 177 20.37 70.80 -31.63
CA ALA A 177 20.30 69.54 -30.88
C ALA A 177 21.29 69.62 -29.68
N PRO A 178 21.46 68.63 -28.77
CA PRO A 178 20.85 67.30 -28.67
C PRO A 178 20.52 66.86 -27.21
N ASN A 179 20.12 65.60 -27.07
CA ASN A 179 20.51 64.66 -26.00
C ASN A 179 20.10 64.90 -24.53
N ASN A 180 19.41 63.91 -23.96
CA ASN A 180 19.99 62.95 -22.99
C ASN A 180 18.89 61.92 -22.63
N LYS A 181 19.16 60.63 -22.83
CA LYS A 181 19.73 59.67 -21.85
C LYS A 181 18.65 59.11 -20.92
#